data_AF-A0A650EKX6-F1
#
_entry.id   AF-A0A650EKX6-F1
#
_cell.length_a   1.000
_cell.length_b   1.000
_cell.length_c   1.000
_cell.angle_alpha   90.00
_cell.angle_beta   90.00
_cell.angle_gamma   90.00
#
_symmetry.space_group_name_H-M   'P 1'
#
loop_
_entity.id
_entity.type
_entity.pdbx_description
1 polymer ?
#
loop_
_entity_poly.entity_id
_entity_poly.type
_entity_poly.pdbx_seq_one_letter_code
_entity_poly.pdbx_strand_id
1 'polypeptide(L)'
;MNKNIFSPKGTINQSLFIIYYMLLILLYIAGGVLLLVFVYKNNLNSLYFMWPLLIIKVLIMFNYKKRLMDILGSIPLSVILSFLLTFDVECLAVCQFIKDVQTSIITFFAVGIFILFIQPAIVAMIPSKNEK
;
A
#
# COMPACT_ATOMS: atom_id res chain seq x y z
N MET A 1 -12.90 -12.56 18.07
CA MET A 1 -12.19 -12.09 16.85
C MET A 1 -10.69 -12.29 17.03
N ASN A 2 -10.05 -13.05 16.14
CA ASN A 2 -8.61 -13.21 16.17
C ASN A 2 -7.94 -11.92 15.65
N LYS A 3 -7.40 -11.10 16.57
CA LYS A 3 -6.78 -9.80 16.27
C LYS A 3 -5.38 -9.93 15.63
N ASN A 4 -4.92 -11.16 15.36
CA ASN A 4 -3.60 -11.39 14.81
C ASN A 4 -3.48 -10.88 13.37
N ILE A 5 -2.50 -10.02 13.12
CA ILE A 5 -2.18 -9.44 11.80
C ILE A 5 -1.90 -10.54 10.76
N PHE A 6 -1.36 -11.68 11.20
CA PHE A 6 -0.99 -12.81 10.35
C PHE A 6 -2.08 -13.87 10.16
N SER A 7 -3.25 -13.72 10.79
CA SER A 7 -4.32 -14.71 10.61
C SER A 7 -4.91 -14.63 9.20
N PRO A 8 -4.86 -15.72 8.40
CA PRO A 8 -5.34 -15.73 7.02
C PRO A 8 -6.88 -15.62 6.91
N LYS A 9 -7.62 -15.86 8.00
CA LYS A 9 -9.08 -15.69 8.07
C LYS A 9 -9.52 -14.49 8.92
N GLY A 10 -8.57 -13.68 9.40
CA GLY A 10 -8.87 -12.54 10.25
C GLY A 10 -9.56 -11.41 9.49
N THR A 11 -10.55 -10.78 10.10
CA THR A 11 -11.07 -9.47 9.72
C THR A 11 -10.41 -8.39 10.58
N ILE A 12 -10.48 -7.14 10.15
CA ILE A 12 -9.96 -5.99 10.90
C ILE A 12 -11.02 -4.90 10.95
N ASN A 13 -11.17 -4.21 12.09
CA ASN A 13 -12.08 -3.07 12.18
C ASN A 13 -11.48 -1.85 11.45
N GLN A 14 -12.33 -0.88 11.14
CA GLN A 14 -11.92 0.32 10.39
C GLN A 14 -10.79 1.08 11.09
N SER A 15 -10.86 1.29 12.40
CA SER A 15 -9.85 2.04 13.14
C SER A 15 -8.48 1.37 13.13
N LEU A 16 -8.39 0.05 13.34
CA LEU A 16 -7.10 -0.66 13.28
C LEU A 16 -6.55 -0.70 11.85
N PHE A 17 -7.42 -0.81 10.83
CA PHE A 17 -6.99 -0.72 9.44
C PHE A 17 -6.28 0.61 9.18
N ILE A 18 -6.91 1.73 9.56
CA ILE A 18 -6.36 3.08 9.36
C ILE A 18 -5.05 3.23 10.13
N ILE A 19 -5.00 2.83 11.41
CA ILE A 19 -3.78 2.96 12.24
C ILE A 19 -2.62 2.17 11.62
N TYR A 20 -2.85 0.90 11.24
CA TYR A 20 -1.79 0.09 10.62
C TYR A 20 -1.40 0.61 9.25
N TYR A 21 -2.35 1.09 8.44
CA TYR A 21 -2.05 1.65 7.14
C TYR A 21 -1.17 2.89 7.27
N MET A 22 -1.54 3.85 8.13
CA MET A 22 -0.77 5.07 8.36
C MET A 22 0.63 4.77 8.88
N LEU A 23 0.76 3.84 9.83
CA LEU A 23 2.06 3.44 10.37
C LEU A 23 2.95 2.79 9.30
N LEU A 24 2.40 1.87 8.51
CA LEU A 24 3.15 1.19 7.45
C LEU A 24 3.53 2.14 6.31
N ILE A 25 2.66 3.08 5.92
CA ILE A 25 2.98 4.08 4.90
C ILE A 25 4.04 5.07 5.38
N LEU A 26 3.97 5.50 6.64
CA LEU A 26 4.98 6.39 7.20
C LEU A 26 6.35 5.68 7.25
N LEU A 27 6.37 4.41 7.67
CA LEU A 27 7.58 3.57 7.59
C LEU A 27 8.06 3.37 6.16
N TYR A 28 7.15 3.18 5.19
CA TYR A 28 7.48 3.00 3.78
C TYR A 28 8.13 4.26 3.20
N ILE A 29 7.54 5.43 3.43
CA ILE A 29 8.04 6.71 2.90
C ILE A 29 9.34 7.10 3.60
N ALA A 30 9.36 7.14 4.94
CA ALA A 30 10.55 7.54 5.70
C ALA A 30 11.70 6.55 5.49
N GLY A 31 11.41 5.24 5.55
CA GLY A 31 12.37 4.19 5.25
C GLY A 31 12.89 4.30 3.82
N GLY A 32 12.00 4.51 2.85
CA GLY A 32 12.35 4.71 1.44
C GLY A 32 13.32 5.87 1.24
N VAL A 33 13.03 7.06 1.79
CA VAL A 33 13.89 8.24 1.68
C VAL A 33 15.25 8.00 2.36
N LEU A 34 15.25 7.52 3.61
CA LEU A 34 16.49 7.25 4.35
C LEU A 34 17.37 6.20 3.64
N LEU A 35 16.75 5.14 3.11
CA LEU A 35 17.45 4.10 2.37
C LEU A 35 18.03 4.65 1.06
N LEU A 36 17.28 5.46 0.31
CA LEU A 36 17.76 6.06 -0.94
C LEU A 36 18.98 6.95 -0.71
N VAL A 37 18.94 7.79 0.34
CA VAL A 37 20.07 8.64 0.75
C VAL A 37 21.28 7.78 1.14
N PHE A 38 21.06 6.71 1.91
CA PHE A 38 22.14 5.81 2.34
C PHE A 38 22.78 5.07 1.16
N VAL A 39 21.97 4.55 0.22
CA VAL A 39 22.45 3.86 -0.97
C VAL A 39 23.27 4.79 -1.85
N TYR A 40 22.76 6.00 -2.10
CA TYR A 40 23.46 7.01 -2.89
C TYR A 40 24.79 7.41 -2.25
N LYS A 41 24.80 7.67 -0.94
CA LYS A 41 26.01 8.08 -0.22
C LYS A 41 27.10 7.02 -0.23
N ASN A 42 26.74 5.74 -0.24
CA ASN A 42 27.69 4.62 -0.15
C ASN A 42 27.91 3.89 -1.49
N ASN A 43 27.37 4.40 -2.61
CA ASN A 43 27.45 3.77 -3.94
C ASN A 43 27.05 2.28 -3.94
N LEU A 44 26.04 1.92 -3.15
CA LEU A 44 25.58 0.53 -3.04
C LEU A 44 24.60 0.20 -4.17
N ASN A 45 24.45 -1.09 -4.48
CA ASN A 45 23.45 -1.52 -5.47
C ASN A 45 22.03 -1.41 -4.87
N SER A 46 21.18 -0.58 -5.50
CA SER A 46 19.82 -0.27 -5.06
C SER A 46 18.89 -1.49 -5.00
N LEU A 47 19.15 -2.56 -5.76
CA LEU A 47 18.32 -3.77 -5.79
C LEU A 47 18.23 -4.47 -4.42
N TYR A 48 19.32 -4.54 -3.67
CA TYR A 48 19.31 -5.17 -2.34
C TYR A 48 18.45 -4.41 -1.33
N PHE A 49 18.23 -3.11 -1.56
CA PHE A 49 17.50 -2.23 -0.66
C PHE A 49 16.01 -2.11 -1.02
N MET A 50 15.57 -2.76 -2.11
CA MET A 50 14.15 -2.90 -2.40
C MET A 50 13.46 -3.95 -1.51
N TRP A 51 14.20 -4.93 -0.98
CA TRP A 51 13.62 -6.01 -0.18
C TRP A 51 12.90 -5.53 1.10
N PRO A 52 13.46 -4.62 1.92
CA PRO A 52 12.75 -4.09 3.08
C PRO A 52 11.46 -3.35 2.69
N LEU A 53 11.49 -2.57 1.60
CA LEU A 53 10.33 -1.84 1.10
C LEU A 53 9.25 -2.79 0.57
N LEU A 54 9.65 -3.88 -0.09
CA LEU A 54 8.76 -4.95 -0.54
C LEU A 54 8.03 -5.61 0.64
N ILE A 55 8.75 -5.88 1.75
CA ILE A 55 8.14 -6.44 2.96
C ILE A 55 7.05 -5.51 3.50
N ILE A 56 7.31 -4.20 3.55
CA ILE A 56 6.30 -3.22 4.00
C ILE A 56 5.08 -3.23 3.06
N LYS A 57 5.27 -3.28 1.73
CA LYS A 57 4.16 -3.44 0.78
C LYS A 57 3.36 -4.71 1.01
N VAL A 58 4.01 -5.84 1.26
CA VAL A 58 3.33 -7.10 1.58
C VAL A 58 2.48 -6.96 2.86
N LEU A 59 2.96 -6.24 3.87
CA LEU A 59 2.17 -5.96 5.09
C LEU A 59 0.96 -5.06 4.81
N ILE A 60 1.11 -4.05 3.94
CA ILE A 60 -0.01 -3.21 3.48
C ILE A 60 -1.03 -4.06 2.72
N MET A 61 -0.58 -4.95 1.84
CA MET A 61 -1.43 -5.88 1.09
C MET A 61 -2.25 -6.76 2.04
N PHE A 62 -1.63 -7.32 3.09
CA PHE A 62 -2.37 -8.07 4.11
C PHE A 62 -3.41 -7.22 4.84
N ASN A 63 -3.12 -5.95 5.11
CA ASN A 63 -4.07 -5.04 5.72
C ASN A 63 -5.29 -4.79 4.80
N TYR A 64 -5.05 -4.52 3.51
CA TYR A 64 -6.11 -4.39 2.49
C TYR A 64 -6.95 -5.65 2.36
N LYS A 65 -6.28 -6.80 2.23
CA LYS A 65 -6.91 -8.11 2.10
C LYS A 65 -7.91 -8.34 3.23
N LYS A 66 -7.59 -7.93 4.46
CA LYS A 66 -8.47 -8.14 5.62
C LYS A 66 -9.78 -7.33 5.57
N ARG A 67 -9.78 -6.08 5.09
CA ARG A 67 -11.04 -5.36 4.86
C ARG A 67 -11.78 -5.89 3.63
N LEU A 68 -11.05 -6.26 2.58
CA LEU A 68 -11.66 -6.84 1.37
C LEU A 68 -12.32 -8.21 1.63
N MET A 69 -11.88 -8.95 2.65
CA MET A 69 -12.55 -10.18 3.08
C MET A 69 -13.98 -9.95 3.57
N ASP A 70 -14.28 -8.77 4.14
CA ASP A 70 -15.62 -8.47 4.65
C ASP A 70 -16.66 -8.38 3.53
N ILE A 71 -16.27 -7.87 2.35
CA ILE A 71 -17.16 -7.79 1.17
C ILE A 71 -17.09 -9.02 0.27
N LEU A 72 -15.91 -9.55 -0.02
CA LEU A 72 -15.75 -10.60 -1.02
C LEU A 72 -16.03 -12.00 -0.46
N GLY A 73 -15.77 -12.23 0.83
CA GLY A 73 -15.90 -13.54 1.48
C GLY A 73 -14.98 -14.65 0.91
N SER A 74 -14.20 -14.36 -0.12
CA SER A 74 -13.35 -15.30 -0.86
C SER A 74 -11.88 -14.91 -0.69
N ILE A 75 -11.10 -15.80 -0.07
CA ILE A 75 -9.66 -15.56 0.19
C ILE A 75 -8.90 -15.28 -1.11
N PRO A 76 -9.03 -16.08 -2.19
CA PRO A 76 -8.31 -15.83 -3.44
C PRO A 76 -8.63 -14.45 -4.04
N LEU A 77 -9.92 -14.07 -4.09
CA LEU A 77 -10.34 -12.79 -4.65
C LEU A 77 -9.82 -11.61 -3.81
N SER A 78 -9.89 -11.70 -2.48
CA SER A 78 -9.37 -10.66 -1.61
C SER A 78 -7.86 -10.50 -1.71
N VAL A 79 -7.11 -11.59 -1.92
CA VAL A 79 -5.66 -11.53 -2.14
C VAL A 79 -5.35 -10.85 -3.47
N ILE A 80 -5.98 -11.29 -4.58
CA ILE A 80 -5.75 -10.72 -5.91
C ILE A 80 -6.06 -9.22 -5.92
N LEU A 81 -7.21 -8.82 -5.38
CA LEU A 81 -7.61 -7.42 -5.35
C LEU A 81 -6.70 -6.60 -4.42
N SER A 82 -6.29 -7.14 -3.27
CA SER A 82 -5.34 -6.45 -2.39
C SER A 82 -3.98 -6.24 -3.04
N PHE A 83 -3.53 -7.19 -3.85
CA PHE A 83 -2.27 -7.09 -4.59
C PHE A 83 -2.35 -5.95 -5.61
N LEU A 84 -3.41 -5.93 -6.44
CA LEU A 84 -3.64 -4.86 -7.42
C LEU A 84 -3.69 -3.47 -6.76
N LEU A 85 -4.32 -3.37 -5.59
CA LEU A 85 -4.47 -2.11 -4.87
C LEU A 85 -3.24 -1.69 -4.04
N THR A 86 -2.19 -2.51 -3.96
CA THR A 86 -0.98 -2.20 -3.17
C THR A 86 0.27 -2.02 -4.05
N PHE A 87 0.30 -2.69 -5.21
CA PHE A 87 1.40 -2.65 -6.18
C PHE A 87 1.05 -1.82 -7.43
N ASP A 88 0.15 -0.84 -7.26
CA ASP A 88 -0.21 0.15 -8.28
C ASP A 88 0.74 1.36 -8.32
N VAL A 89 1.56 1.54 -7.28
CA VAL A 89 2.56 2.62 -7.17
C VAL A 89 3.58 2.55 -8.32
N GLU A 90 3.82 1.35 -8.83
CA GLU A 90 4.63 1.06 -10.01
C GLU A 90 4.08 1.74 -11.28
N CYS A 91 2.77 2.00 -11.34
CA CYS A 91 2.14 2.75 -12.44
C CYS A 91 2.61 4.22 -12.46
N LEU A 92 3.15 4.78 -11.38
CA LEU A 92 3.75 6.11 -11.40
C LEU A 92 4.94 6.18 -12.36
N ALA A 93 5.63 5.05 -12.60
CA ALA A 93 6.68 4.99 -13.60
C ALA A 93 6.16 5.33 -15.00
N VAL A 94 4.86 5.17 -15.29
CA VAL A 94 4.30 5.54 -16.60
C VAL A 94 4.35 7.06 -16.83
N CYS A 95 4.34 7.86 -15.76
CA CYS A 95 4.41 9.33 -15.86
C CYS A 95 5.74 9.80 -16.48
N GLN A 96 6.81 8.99 -16.39
CA GLN A 96 8.11 9.31 -16.99
C GLN A 96 8.09 9.29 -18.53
N PHE A 97 7.08 8.65 -19.13
CA PHE A 97 6.93 8.58 -20.59
C PHE A 97 6.12 9.76 -21.15
N ILE A 98 5.54 10.60 -20.30
CA ILE A 98 4.82 11.81 -20.72
C ILE A 98 5.85 12.85 -21.16
N LYS A 99 5.81 13.24 -22.43
CA LYS A 99 6.79 14.19 -23.02
C LYS A 99 6.65 15.61 -22.47
N ASP A 100 5.45 16.03 -22.14
CA ASP A 100 5.22 17.34 -21.55
C ASP A 100 5.52 17.32 -20.05
N VAL A 101 6.51 18.13 -19.65
CA VAL A 101 7.02 18.15 -18.27
C VAL A 101 5.95 18.59 -17.28
N GLN A 102 5.18 19.63 -17.63
CA GLN A 102 4.16 20.16 -16.72
C GLN A 102 3.04 19.13 -16.49
N THR A 103 2.55 18.51 -17.56
CA THR A 103 1.55 17.42 -17.49
C THR A 103 2.11 16.22 -16.72
N SER A 104 3.35 15.81 -16.98
CA SER A 104 4.01 14.69 -16.26
C SER A 104 4.01 14.91 -14.75
N ILE A 105 4.40 16.11 -14.30
CA ILE A 105 4.45 16.46 -12.88
C ILE A 105 3.04 16.46 -12.28
N ILE A 106 2.06 17.09 -12.94
CA ILE A 106 0.68 17.14 -12.46
C ILE A 106 0.10 15.72 -12.33
N THR A 107 0.28 14.88 -13.36
CA THR A 107 -0.19 13.49 -13.35
C THR A 107 0.50 12.68 -12.26
N PHE A 108 1.81 12.85 -12.06
CA PHE A 108 2.55 12.17 -11.00
C PHE A 108 1.97 12.46 -9.62
N PHE A 109 1.73 13.74 -9.29
CA PHE A 109 1.14 14.12 -8.01
C PHE A 109 -0.32 13.65 -7.89
N ALA A 110 -1.13 13.78 -8.94
CA ALA A 110 -2.53 13.35 -8.92
C ALA A 110 -2.66 11.84 -8.66
N VAL A 111 -1.88 11.02 -9.37
CA VAL A 111 -1.87 9.56 -9.19
C VAL A 111 -1.25 9.19 -7.84
N GLY A 112 -0.20 9.89 -7.41
CA GLY A 112 0.40 9.69 -6.08
C GLY A 112 -0.60 9.94 -4.95
N ILE A 113 -1.37 11.03 -5.03
CA ILE A 113 -2.43 11.34 -4.04
C ILE A 113 -3.51 10.26 -4.07
N PHE A 114 -3.92 9.83 -5.27
CA PHE A 114 -4.94 8.81 -5.42
C PHE A 114 -4.53 7.48 -4.74
N ILE A 115 -3.33 6.99 -5.05
CA ILE A 115 -2.80 5.71 -4.55
C ILE A 115 -2.57 5.77 -3.03
N LEU A 116 -1.96 6.85 -2.52
CA LEU A 116 -1.53 6.94 -1.12
C LEU A 116 -2.63 7.37 -0.15
N PHE A 117 -3.70 8.02 -0.61
CA PHE A 117 -4.71 8.58 0.29
C PHE A 117 -6.14 8.23 -0.10
N ILE A 118 -6.53 8.37 -1.36
CA ILE A 118 -7.92 8.18 -1.77
C ILE A 118 -8.29 6.69 -1.74
N GLN A 119 -7.46 5.86 -2.37
CA GLN A 119 -7.66 4.41 -2.42
C GLN A 119 -7.73 3.73 -1.03
N PRO A 120 -6.80 3.96 -0.08
CA PRO A 120 -6.91 3.41 1.27
C PRO A 120 -8.14 3.94 2.02
N ALA A 121 -8.55 5.19 1.79
CA ALA A 121 -9.77 5.74 2.39
C ALA A 121 -11.02 4.98 1.91
N ILE A 122 -11.11 4.68 0.60
CA ILE A 122 -12.18 3.85 0.05
C ILE A 122 -12.21 2.47 0.70
N VAL A 123 -11.05 1.82 0.86
CA VAL A 123 -10.96 0.49 1.50
C VAL A 123 -11.32 0.56 2.99
N ALA A 124 -10.97 1.64 3.69
CA ALA A 124 -11.35 1.85 5.08
C ALA A 124 -12.87 1.98 5.27
N MET A 125 -13.57 2.59 4.30
CA MET A 125 -15.02 2.81 4.35
C MET A 125 -15.85 1.55 4.09
N ILE A 126 -15.23 0.43 3.72
CA ILE A 126 -15.93 -0.84 3.56
C ILE A 126 -16.56 -1.21 4.91
N PRO A 127 -17.88 -1.47 5.00
CA PRO A 127 -18.55 -1.80 6.26
C PRO A 127 -18.14 -3.18 6.80
N SER A 128 -17.97 -3.33 8.11
CA SER A 128 -17.57 -4.61 8.69
C SER A 128 -18.75 -5.58 8.80
N LYS A 129 -18.51 -6.87 8.52
CA LYS A 129 -19.57 -7.90 8.62
C LYS A 129 -20.07 -8.12 10.05
N ASN A 130 -19.29 -7.72 11.05
CA ASN A 130 -19.58 -7.93 12.48
C ASN A 130 -20.26 -6.73 13.15
N GLU A 131 -20.57 -5.66 12.40
CA GLU A 131 -21.29 -4.47 12.90
C GLU A 131 -22.77 -4.44 12.45
N LYS A 132 -23.36 -5.61 12.16
CA LYS A 132 -24.80 -5.77 11.93
C LYS A 132 -25.45 -6.53 13.08
#